data_AF-A0A920P0G8-F1
#
_entry.id   AF-A0A920P0G8-F1
#
_cell.length_a   1.000
_cell.length_b   1.000
_cell.length_c   1.000
_cell.angle_alpha   90.00
_cell.angle_beta   90.00
_cell.angle_gamma   90.00
#
_symmetry.space_group_name_H-M   'P 1'
#
loop_
_entity.id
_entity.type
_entity.pdbx_description
1 polymer ?
#
loop_
_entity_poly.entity_id
_entity_poly.type
_entity_poly.pdbx_seq_one_letter_code
_entity_poly.pdbx_strand_id
1 'polypeptide(L)' 'MNKIKGIYAASMSFLKQKFKFKLDRTFLHAEILNLIGGCHGVVIFGSTGQAQLISVSEKIDLLNHLLQANIKVII' A
#
# COMPACT_ATOMS: atom_id res chain seq x y z
N MET A 1 -9.74 -11.20 18.87
CA MET A 1 -8.95 -10.49 17.85
C MET A 1 -7.48 -10.59 18.24
N ASN A 2 -6.63 -11.18 17.40
CA ASN A 2 -5.20 -11.30 17.73
C ASN A 2 -4.54 -9.92 17.61
N LYS A 3 -3.72 -9.55 18.60
CA LYS A 3 -2.98 -8.29 18.56
C LYS A 3 -1.96 -8.34 17.42
N ILE A 4 -1.97 -7.32 16.57
CA ILE A 4 -0.93 -7.11 15.56
C ILE A 4 0.34 -6.66 16.30
N LYS A 5 1.46 -7.36 16.05
CA LYS A 5 2.77 -7.07 16.66
C LYS A 5 3.78 -6.74 15.58
N GLY A 6 4.68 -5.80 15.87
CA GLY A 6 5.70 -5.30 14.95
C GLY A 6 5.37 -3.90 14.43
N ILE A 7 6.20 -3.43 13.51
CA ILE A 7 6.07 -2.10 12.90
C ILE A 7 5.31 -2.22 11.58
N TYR A 8 4.21 -1.49 11.44
CA TYR A 8 3.41 -1.43 10.22
C TYR A 8 3.33 0.00 9.75
N ALA A 9 3.87 0.28 8.57
CA ALA A 9 3.86 1.62 8.01
C ALA A 9 2.55 1.89 7.28
N ALA A 10 1.89 3.01 7.58
CA ALA A 10 0.82 3.52 6.73
C ALA A 10 1.43 4.03 5.42
N SER A 11 1.26 3.27 4.34
CA SER A 11 1.89 3.51 3.04
C SER A 11 1.22 4.66 2.30
N MET A 12 2.02 5.47 1.60
CA MET A 12 1.53 6.53 0.72
C MET A 12 1.20 5.99 -0.66
N SER A 13 0.19 6.59 -1.30
CA SER A 13 -0.10 6.36 -2.72
C SER A 13 0.52 7.44 -3.59
N PHE A 14 1.08 7.05 -4.72
CA PHE A 14 1.63 7.98 -5.69
C PHE A 14 0.52 8.47 -6.63
N LEU A 15 0.25 9.77 -6.59
CA LEU A 15 -0.67 10.45 -7.50
C LEU A 15 0.12 11.37 -8.44
N LYS A 16 -0.13 11.29 -9.75
CA LYS A 16 0.40 12.25 -10.73
C LYS A 16 -0.37 13.57 -10.67
N GLN A 17 0.13 14.55 -11.41
CA GLN A 17 -0.65 15.75 -11.75
C GLN A 17 -2.02 15.33 -12.30
N LYS A 18 -3.09 16.03 -11.88
CA LYS A 18 -4.51 15.66 -12.08
C LYS A 18 -4.97 14.41 -11.31
N PHE A 19 -4.32 14.08 -10.19
CA PHE A 19 -4.73 13.02 -9.24
C PHE A 19 -4.80 11.60 -9.81
N LYS A 20 -4.16 11.33 -10.96
CA LYS A 20 -4.15 9.97 -11.52
C LYS A 20 -3.23 9.05 -10.70
N PHE A 21 -3.77 7.94 -10.21
CA PHE A 21 -3.03 6.96 -9.43
C PHE A 21 -1.90 6.29 -10.24
N LYS A 22 -0.82 5.95 -9.53
CA LYS A 22 0.36 5.27 -10.07
C LYS A 22 0.58 3.95 -9.35
N LEU A 23 0.08 2.88 -9.97
CA LEU A 23 0.19 1.52 -9.44
C LEU A 23 1.66 1.13 -9.20
N ASP A 24 2.51 1.14 -10.23
CA ASP A 24 3.89 0.64 -10.13
C ASP A 24 4.72 1.35 -9.05
N ARG A 25 4.55 2.68 -8.94
CA ARG A 25 5.27 3.48 -7.93
C ARG A 25 4.74 3.25 -6.52
N THR A 26 3.42 3.08 -6.38
CA THR A 26 2.80 2.78 -5.09
C THR A 26 3.14 1.36 -4.63
N PHE A 27 3.13 0.40 -5.56
CA PHE A 27 3.58 -0.97 -5.33
C PHE A 27 5.04 -1.00 -4.86
N LEU A 28 5.94 -0.34 -5.61
CA LEU A 28 7.37 -0.27 -5.25
C LEU A 28 7.57 0.37 -3.87
N HIS A 29 6.82 1.40 -3.53
CA HIS A 29 6.91 2.02 -2.20
C HIS A 29 6.49 1.06 -1.09
N ALA A 30 5.37 0.35 -1.26
CA ALA A 30 4.92 -0.66 -0.31
C ALA A 30 5.93 -1.82 -0.18
N GLU A 31 6.51 -2.26 -1.30
CA GLU A 31 7.54 -3.29 -1.35
C GLU A 31 8.80 -2.87 -0.60
N ILE A 32 9.31 -1.66 -0.83
CA ILE A 32 10.47 -1.10 -0.11
C ILE A 32 10.20 -1.05 1.39
N LEU A 33 9.03 -0.56 1.82
CA LEU A 33 8.69 -0.48 3.25
C LEU A 33 8.72 -1.86 3.90
N ASN A 34 8.15 -2.88 3.26
CA ASN A 34 8.04 -4.21 3.84
C ASN A 34 9.32 -5.05 3.75
N LEU A 35 10.00 -5.05 2.60
CA LEU A 35 11.14 -5.95 2.36
C LEU A 35 12.48 -5.33 2.79
N ILE A 36 12.63 -4.01 2.69
CA ILE A 36 13.91 -3.33 2.92
C ILE A 36 13.84 -2.44 4.17
N GLY A 37 12.72 -1.75 4.38
CA GLY A 37 12.53 -0.76 5.44
C GLY A 37 12.33 -1.33 6.84
N GLY A 38 12.46 -2.64 7.04
CA GLY A 38 12.30 -3.30 8.34
C GLY A 38 10.88 -3.33 8.90
N CYS A 39 9.87 -2.92 8.12
CA CYS A 39 8.48 -3.01 8.54
C CYS A 39 7.98 -4.45 8.41
N HIS A 40 7.23 -4.90 9.41
CA HIS A 40 6.62 -6.23 9.43
C HIS A 40 5.45 -6.34 8.46
N GLY A 41 4.89 -5.21 8.04
CA GLY A 41 3.89 -5.10 7.00
C GLY A 41 3.59 -3.65 6.69
N VAL A 42 2.63 -3.44 5.82
CA VAL A 42 2.18 -2.12 5.39
C VAL A 42 0.67 -2.01 5.52
N VAL A 43 0.19 -0.86 5.96
CA VAL A 43 -1.23 -0.49 5.87
C VAL A 43 -1.42 0.29 4.57
N ILE A 44 -2.32 -0.16 3.72
CA ILE A 44 -2.62 0.50 2.44
C ILE A 44 -4.02 1.10 2.46
N PHE A 45 -4.26 2.10 1.62
CA PHE A 45 -5.58 2.76 1.48
C PHE A 45 -6.16 3.38 2.77
N GLY A 46 -5.31 3.77 3.71
CA GLY A 46 -5.68 4.70 4.79
C GLY A 46 -5.71 6.17 4.31
N SER A 47 -5.93 7.09 5.26
CA SER A 47 -5.83 8.54 5.01
C SER A 47 -4.45 8.96 4.50
N THR A 48 -3.38 8.37 5.02
CA THR A 48 -1.99 8.57 4.54
C THR A 48 -1.83 8.21 3.06
N GLY A 49 -2.58 7.21 2.60
CA GLY A 49 -2.62 6.79 1.19
C GLY A 49 -3.59 7.60 0.33
N GLN A 50 -4.31 8.58 0.87
CA GLN A 50 -5.32 9.38 0.15
C GLN A 50 -6.35 8.50 -0.59
N ALA A 51 -6.81 7.43 0.06
CA ALA A 51 -7.64 6.40 -0.59
C ALA A 51 -8.95 6.91 -1.19
N GLN A 52 -9.47 8.03 -0.71
CA GLN A 52 -10.66 8.68 -1.27
C GLN A 52 -10.43 9.21 -2.70
N LEU A 53 -9.18 9.40 -3.12
CA LEU A 53 -8.80 9.85 -4.46
C LEU A 53 -8.53 8.70 -5.44
N ILE A 54 -8.60 7.44 -4.97
CA ILE A 54 -8.25 6.25 -5.76
C ILE A 54 -9.54 5.46 -6.02
N SER A 55 -9.77 5.10 -7.27
CA SER A 55 -10.94 4.32 -7.67
C SER A 55 -10.91 2.91 -7.09
N VAL A 56 -12.08 2.26 -6.98
CA VAL A 56 -12.17 0.88 -6.47
C VAL A 56 -11.38 -0.10 -7.35
N SER A 57 -11.41 0.07 -8.68
CA SER A 57 -10.64 -0.76 -9.61
C SER A 57 -9.14 -0.65 -9.38
N GLU A 58 -8.62 0.58 -9.24
CA GLU A 58 -7.19 0.81 -8.97
C GLU A 58 -6.76 0.22 -7.61
N LYS A 59 -7.65 0.23 -6.62
CA LYS A 59 -7.40 -0.40 -5.32
C LYS A 59 -7.27 -1.91 -5.42
N ILE A 60 -8.19 -2.54 -6.15
CA ILE A 60 -8.18 -3.99 -6.41
C ILE A 60 -6.91 -4.37 -7.19
N ASP A 61 -6.54 -3.60 -8.20
CA ASP A 61 -5.35 -3.86 -9.01
C ASP A 61 -4.08 -3.82 -8.17
N LEU A 62 -3.89 -2.79 -7.33
CA LEU A 62 -2.75 -2.73 -6.43
C LEU A 62 -2.75 -3.91 -5.44
N LEU A 63 -3.89 -4.25 -4.83
CA LEU A 63 -4.00 -5.38 -3.91
C LEU A 63 -3.55 -6.68 -4.55
N ASN A 64 -3.98 -6.95 -5.78
CA ASN A 64 -3.58 -8.15 -6.51
C ASN A 64 -2.06 -8.24 -6.68
N HIS A 65 -1.40 -7.12 -7.04
CA HIS A 65 0.06 -7.08 -7.16
C HIS A 65 0.77 -7.31 -5.82
N LEU A 66 0.29 -6.67 -4.75
CA LEU A 66 0.88 -6.83 -3.41
C LEU A 66 0.76 -8.27 -2.89
N LEU A 67 -0.38 -8.91 -3.12
CA LEU A 67 -0.61 -10.31 -2.74
C LEU A 67 0.24 -11.27 -3.58
N GLN A 68 0.36 -11.05 -4.88
CA GLN A 68 1.23 -11.84 -5.77
C GLN A 68 2.70 -11.75 -5.34
N ALA A 69 3.13 -10.59 -4.83
CA ALA A 69 4.48 -10.37 -4.31
C ALA A 69 4.68 -10.84 -2.86
N ASN A 70 3.69 -11.47 -2.22
CA ASN A 70 3.72 -11.88 -0.81
C ASN A 70 4.03 -10.75 0.17
N ILE A 71 3.64 -9.51 -0.14
CA ILE A 71 3.80 -8.37 0.76
C ILE A 71 2.73 -8.47 1.86
N LYS A 72 3.13 -8.32 3.13
CA LYS A 72 2.19 -8.38 4.25
C LYS A 72 1.41 -7.07 4.35
N VAL A 73 0.15 -7.10 3.94
CA VAL A 73 -0.74 -5.93 3.87
C VAL A 73 -1.85 -5.96 4.91
N ILE A 74 -2.23 -4.76 5.38
CA ILE A 74 -3.45 -4.48 6.14
C ILE A 74 -4.21 -3.40 5.35
N ILE A 75 -5.54 -3.52 5.27
CA ILE A 75 -6.42 -2.62 4.52
C ILE A 75 -7.35 -1.89 5.50
#